data_AF-A0A9E2JDZ0-F1
#
_entry.id   AF-A0A9E2JDZ0-F1
#
_cell.length_a   1.000
_cell.length_b   1.000
_cell.length_c   1.000
_cell.angle_alpha   90.00
_cell.angle_beta   90.00
_cell.angle_gamma   90.00
#
_symmetry.space_group_name_H-M   'P 1'
#
loop_
_entity.id
_entity.type
_entity.pdbx_description
1 polymer ?
#
loop_
_entity_poly.entity_id
_entity_poly.type
_entity_poly.pdbx_seq_one_letter_code
_entity_poly.pdbx_strand_id
1 'polypeptide(L)' 'GTRLLEITEAGLLVMDPNGEREIPADTVVLALGASPFNPLAEVLDRPGLDVRIVGDAGGIGRAYEAIHQGFEAGRRL' A
#
# COMPACT_ATOMS: atom_id res chain seq x y z
N GLY A 1 17.49 -12.35 -8.10
CA GLY A 1 16.63 -11.20 -7.83
C GLY A 1 17.39 -9.94 -8.18
N THR A 2 16.69 -8.88 -8.55
CA THR A 2 17.29 -7.59 -8.93
C THR A 2 16.85 -6.55 -7.91
N ARG A 3 17.80 -5.85 -7.29
CA ARG A 3 17.55 -4.81 -6.29
C ARG A 3 17.73 -3.44 -6.93
N LEU A 4 16.74 -2.57 -6.79
CA LEU A 4 16.88 -1.15 -7.14
C LEU A 4 17.82 -0.47 -6.14
N LEU A 5 18.84 0.22 -6.64
CA LEU A 5 19.77 1.02 -5.84
C LEU A 5 19.41 2.51 -5.92
N GLU A 6 19.17 3.02 -7.12
CA GLU A 6 18.89 4.45 -7.38
C GLU A 6 18.00 4.64 -8.61
N ILE A 7 17.18 5.67 -8.60
CA ILE A 7 16.47 6.18 -9.80
C ILE A 7 17.25 7.40 -10.27
N THR A 8 17.75 7.37 -11.49
CA THR A 8 18.58 8.43 -12.08
C THR A 8 17.81 9.16 -13.18
N GLU A 9 18.36 10.26 -13.69
CA GLU A 9 17.77 10.97 -14.85
C GLU A 9 17.68 10.09 -16.11
N ALA A 10 18.56 9.09 -16.25
CA ALA A 10 18.58 8.19 -17.39
C ALA A 10 17.74 6.90 -17.19
N GLY A 11 17.28 6.62 -15.97
CA GLY A 11 16.52 5.41 -15.64
C GLY A 11 16.80 4.89 -14.22
N LEU A 12 17.42 3.71 -14.11
CA LEU A 12 17.60 2.98 -12.85
C LEU A 12 19.02 2.43 -12.72
N LEU A 13 19.62 2.52 -11.53
CA LEU A 13 20.77 1.71 -11.15
C LEU A 13 20.28 0.50 -10.35
N VAL A 14 20.66 -0.71 -10.76
CA VAL A 14 20.25 -1.95 -10.08
C VAL A 14 21.43 -2.85 -9.76
N MET A 15 21.29 -3.68 -8.72
CA MET A 15 22.20 -4.76 -8.36
C MET A 15 21.53 -6.11 -8.63
N ASP A 16 22.17 -6.97 -9.42
CA ASP A 16 21.80 -8.37 -9.61
C ASP A 16 23.01 -9.29 -9.34
N PRO A 17 22.90 -10.63 -9.43
CA PRO A 17 24.03 -11.53 -9.16
C PRO A 17 25.27 -11.31 -10.02
N ASN A 18 25.17 -10.60 -11.15
CA ASN A 18 26.28 -10.26 -12.04
C ASN A 18 26.92 -8.89 -11.72
N GLY A 19 26.39 -8.16 -10.74
CA GLY A 19 26.89 -6.85 -10.31
C GLY A 19 25.91 -5.70 -10.57
N GLU A 20 26.45 -4.48 -10.52
CA GLU A 20 25.69 -3.25 -10.77
C GLU A 20 25.54 -3.00 -12.27
N ARG A 21 24.34 -2.58 -12.68
CA ARG A 21 24.08 -2.13 -14.05
C ARG A 21 22.97 -1.10 -14.12
N GLU A 22 23.04 -0.27 -15.15
CA GLU A 22 22.01 0.69 -15.48
C GLU A 22 20.91 0.05 -16.35
N ILE A 23 19.67 0.47 -16.12
CA ILE A 23 18.51 0.15 -16.96
C ILE A 23 17.92 1.49 -17.42
N PRO A 24 18.06 1.85 -18.71
CA PRO A 24 17.47 3.07 -19.25
C PRO A 24 15.95 3.03 -19.20
N ALA A 25 15.31 4.12 -18.78
CA ALA A 25 13.86 4.24 -18.76
C ALA A 25 13.41 5.70 -18.77
N ASP A 26 12.42 6.02 -19.60
CA ASP A 26 11.79 7.34 -19.61
C ASP A 26 10.80 7.53 -18.46
N THR A 27 10.32 6.43 -17.86
CA THR A 27 9.35 6.45 -16.77
C THR A 27 9.57 5.26 -15.85
N VAL A 28 9.51 5.52 -14.54
CA VAL A 28 9.66 4.53 -13.49
C VAL A 28 8.37 4.46 -12.67
N VAL A 29 7.73 3.29 -12.62
CA VAL A 29 6.52 3.06 -11.82
C VAL A 29 6.89 2.32 -10.54
N LEU A 30 6.72 2.98 -9.39
CA LEU A 30 6.96 2.39 -8.07
C LEU A 30 5.75 1.62 -7.56
N ALA A 31 5.66 0.34 -7.91
CA ALA A 31 4.62 -0.56 -7.43
C ALA A 31 5.03 -1.26 -6.11
N LEU A 32 5.42 -0.49 -5.09
CA LEU A 32 6.01 -1.00 -3.84
C LEU A 32 4.98 -1.48 -2.80
N GLY A 33 3.70 -1.48 -3.15
CA GLY A 33 2.59 -1.75 -2.25
C GLY A 33 1.83 -0.47 -1.86
N ALA A 34 1.02 -0.58 -0.81
CA ALA A 34 0.21 0.50 -0.29
C ALA A 34 0.35 0.59 1.23
N SER A 35 -0.17 1.66 1.83
CA SER A 35 -0.29 1.82 3.28
C SER A 35 -1.74 2.14 3.64
N PRO A 36 -2.26 1.65 4.79
CA PRO A 36 -3.61 1.97 5.22
C PRO A 36 -3.83 3.48 5.34
N PHE A 37 -5.00 3.95 4.93
CA PHE A 37 -5.38 5.36 5.02
C PHE A 37 -6.73 5.49 5.73
N ASN A 38 -6.70 5.97 6.97
CA ASN A 38 -7.87 6.06 7.84
C ASN A 38 -7.91 7.31 8.74
N PRO A 39 -7.43 8.51 8.32
CA PRO A 39 -7.40 9.69 9.20
C PRO A 39 -8.79 10.16 9.65
N LEU A 40 -9.85 9.81 8.92
CA LEU A 40 -11.23 10.11 9.30
C LEU A 40 -11.65 9.36 10.57
N ALA A 41 -11.09 8.18 10.85
CA ALA A 41 -11.44 7.40 12.03
C ALA A 41 -11.15 8.19 13.32
N GLU A 42 -9.98 8.83 13.41
CA GLU A 42 -9.61 9.67 14.55
C GLU A 42 -10.54 10.88 14.72
N VAL A 43 -11.01 11.47 13.62
CA VAL A 43 -11.92 12.62 13.65
C VAL A 43 -13.29 12.22 14.21
N LEU A 44 -13.77 11.03 13.85
CA LEU A 44 -15.07 10.50 14.27
C LEU A 44 -15.07 9.89 15.67
N ASP A 45 -13.92 9.40 16.14
CA ASP A 45 -13.77 8.86 17.50
C ASP A 45 -13.84 9.96 18.58
N ARG A 46 -13.32 11.16 18.28
CA ARG A 46 -13.36 12.33 19.21
C ARG A 46 -14.74 12.66 19.79
N PRO A 47 -15.82 12.75 18.99
CA PRO A 47 -17.17 12.94 19.52
C PRO A 47 -17.80 11.67 20.14
N GLY A 48 -17.09 10.54 20.19
CA GLY A 48 -17.54 9.29 20.80
C GLY A 48 -18.47 8.44 19.92
N LEU A 49 -18.35 8.55 18.59
CA LEU A 49 -19.08 7.65 17.70
C LEU A 49 -18.50 6.24 17.76
N ASP A 50 -19.34 5.22 17.60
CA ASP A 50 -18.88 3.85 17.32
C ASP A 50 -18.30 3.80 15.91
N VAL A 51 -16.96 3.81 15.82
CA VAL A 51 -16.21 3.80 14.55
C VAL A 51 -15.65 2.41 14.29
N ARG A 52 -15.95 1.86 13.11
CA ARG A 52 -15.37 0.59 12.63
C ARG A 52 -14.61 0.82 11.33
N ILE A 53 -13.33 0.49 11.34
CA ILE A 53 -12.47 0.57 10.15
C ILE A 53 -12.49 -0.79 9.44
N VAL A 54 -12.80 -0.81 8.14
CA VAL A 54 -12.87 -2.02 7.32
C VAL A 54 -12.14 -1.82 5.99
N GLY A 55 -11.74 -2.93 5.37
CA GLY A 55 -11.00 -2.94 4.12
C GLY A 55 -9.57 -2.45 4.30
N ASP A 56 -8.96 -1.99 3.21
CA ASP A 56 -7.55 -1.57 3.20
C ASP A 56 -7.24 -0.40 4.14
N ALA A 57 -8.26 0.38 4.51
CA ALA A 57 -8.14 1.43 5.53
C ALA A 57 -7.79 0.86 6.92
N GLY A 58 -8.19 -0.39 7.22
CA GLY A 58 -7.85 -1.09 8.46
C GLY A 58 -6.56 -1.91 8.35
N GLY A 59 -6.21 -2.34 7.14
CA GLY A 59 -4.99 -3.07 6.83
C GLY A 59 -4.99 -3.52 5.37
N ILE A 60 -3.88 -3.28 4.65
CA ILE A 60 -3.76 -3.65 3.24
C ILE A 60 -3.92 -5.16 3.07
N GLY A 61 -4.81 -5.56 2.18
CA GLY A 61 -5.07 -6.96 1.91
C GLY A 61 -5.54 -7.21 0.48
N ARG A 62 -6.12 -8.39 0.28
CA ARG A 62 -6.80 -8.74 -0.97
C ARG A 62 -8.24 -8.25 -0.92
N ALA A 63 -8.83 -8.04 -2.09
CA ALA A 63 -10.25 -7.68 -2.21
C ALA A 63 -11.18 -8.66 -1.45
N TYR A 64 -10.84 -9.95 -1.42
CA TYR A 64 -11.56 -10.95 -0.63
C TYR A 64 -11.64 -10.58 0.85
N GLU A 65 -10.53 -10.16 1.47
CA GLU A 65 -10.48 -9.81 2.89
C GLU A 65 -11.31 -8.55 3.16
N ALA A 66 -11.21 -7.54 2.30
CA ALA A 66 -12.01 -6.32 2.41
C ALA A 66 -13.53 -6.61 2.34
N ILE A 67 -13.96 -7.49 1.44
CA ILE A 67 -15.37 -7.90 1.32
C ILE A 67 -15.84 -8.59 2.62
N HIS A 68 -15.06 -9.52 3.17
CA HIS A 68 -15.42 -10.23 4.39
C HIS A 68 -15.48 -9.31 5.61
N GLN A 69 -14.52 -8.39 5.73
CA GLN A 69 -14.52 -7.39 6.80
C GLN A 69 -15.75 -6.48 6.71
N GLY A 70 -16.12 -6.02 5.51
CA GLY A 70 -17.32 -5.22 5.30
C GLY A 70 -18.60 -5.97 5.68
N PHE A 71 -18.72 -7.23 5.26
CA PHE A 71 -19.86 -8.08 5.63
C PHE A 71 -19.97 -8.27 7.15
N GLU A 72 -18.86 -8.61 7.81
CA GLU A 72 -18.86 -8.81 9.26
C GLU A 72 -19.16 -7.53 10.04
N ALA A 73 -18.70 -6.37 9.58
CA ALA A 73 -19.03 -5.09 10.20
C ALA A 73 -20.52 -4.78 10.10
N GLY A 74 -21.15 -5.07 8.95
CA GLY A 74 -22.59 -4.91 8.75
C GLY A 74 -23.42 -5.91 9.55
N ARG A 75 -22.95 -7.15 9.70
CA ARG A 75 -23.63 -8.21 10.48
C ARG A 75 -23.67 -7.93 11.99
N ARG A 76 -22.74 -7.11 12.50
CA ARG A 76 -22.60 -6.75 13.92
C ARG A 76 -23.21 -5.39 14.27
N LEU A 77 -24.07 -4.85 13.39
CA LEU A 77 -24.89 -3.66 13.67
C LEU A 77 -26.19 -4.03 14.40
#